data_AF-A0A8T2N571-F1
#
_entry.id   AF-A0A8T2N571-F1
#
_cell.length_a   1.000
_cell.length_b   1.000
_cell.length_c   1.000
_cell.angle_alpha   90.00
_cell.angle_beta   90.00
_cell.angle_gamma   90.00
#
_symmetry.space_group_name_H-M   'P 1'
#
loop_
_entity.id
_entity.type
_entity.pdbx_description
1 polymer ?
#
loop_
_entity_poly.entity_id
_entity_poly.type
_entity_poly.pdbx_seq_one_letter_code
_entity_poly.pdbx_strand_id
1 'polypeptide(L)'
;MPDGKTSLLLGRLHNATVEHRSFNDEKNITFQWKKHNPPWIGSGAVSTKEFVYISRDLDTIELGGGRQDAVVIGIGQHFRALPIEVFVHRILKIRHSILRLQARSPQTKVFIKLENTRELGKVVMTMTDWYGRIQNLAQRTVFGDLRLTFLDAWDFTLAANTFNVHPNEMVVSNE
;
A
#
# COMPACT_ATOMS: atom_id res chain seq x y z
N MET A 1 12.91 -31.36 14.62
CA MET A 1 11.59 -30.77 14.30
C MET A 1 11.09 -30.11 15.58
N PRO A 2 11.33 -28.80 15.70
CA PRO A 2 10.25 -27.78 15.74
C PRO A 2 10.57 -26.63 14.74
N ASP A 3 9.67 -26.16 13.89
CA ASP A 3 8.46 -25.31 14.08
C ASP A 3 8.76 -23.85 13.72
N GLY A 4 7.89 -23.32 12.85
CA GLY A 4 8.10 -22.12 12.07
C GLY A 4 8.44 -20.86 12.87
N LYS A 5 9.40 -20.10 12.33
CA LYS A 5 9.46 -18.65 12.52
C LYS A 5 9.69 -18.03 11.15
N THR A 6 8.60 -17.60 10.51
CA THR A 6 8.68 -16.49 9.56
C THR A 6 8.71 -15.25 10.43
N SER A 7 9.78 -14.47 10.38
CA SER A 7 9.83 -13.15 11.00
C SER A 7 9.80 -12.11 9.89
N LEU A 8 8.65 -11.52 9.64
CA LEU A 8 8.50 -10.33 8.83
C LEU A 8 8.70 -9.13 9.75
N LEU A 9 9.96 -8.70 9.87
CA LEU A 9 10.32 -7.51 10.65
C LEU A 9 9.76 -6.24 9.97
N LEU A 10 8.46 -5.97 10.13
CA LEU A 10 7.86 -4.69 9.77
C LEU A 10 7.99 -3.74 10.96
N GLY A 11 9.24 -3.43 11.33
CA GLY A 11 9.53 -2.41 12.33
C GLY A 11 8.85 -1.09 11.97
N ARG A 12 8.35 -0.36 12.99
CA ARG A 12 7.69 0.96 12.87
C ARG A 12 8.08 1.70 11.59
N LEU A 13 7.20 1.69 10.59
CA LEU A 13 7.38 2.34 9.28
C LEU A 13 7.34 3.88 9.34
N HIS A 14 7.81 4.45 10.45
CA HIS A 14 7.97 5.88 10.70
C HIS A 14 9.44 6.32 10.72
N ASN A 15 10.41 5.41 10.52
CA ASN A 15 11.80 5.81 10.29
C ASN A 15 12.00 6.38 8.87
N ALA A 16 13.02 7.24 8.74
CA ALA A 16 13.28 8.10 7.58
C ALA A 16 13.54 7.37 6.24
N THR A 17 13.79 6.07 6.26
CA THR A 17 14.10 5.28 5.05
C THR A 17 12.87 5.14 4.14
N VAL A 18 13.07 5.28 2.83
CA VAL A 18 12.00 5.23 1.81
C VAL A 18 11.71 3.80 1.35
N GLU A 19 12.69 2.89 1.49
CA GLU A 19 12.66 1.51 1.03
C GLU A 19 13.20 0.55 2.11
N HIS A 20 12.60 -0.63 2.21
CA HIS A 20 13.07 -1.76 2.99
C HIS A 20 13.12 -3.01 2.12
N ARG A 21 14.13 -3.86 2.31
CA ARG A 21 14.29 -5.11 1.57
C ARG A 21 14.74 -6.23 2.50
N SER A 22 14.17 -7.41 2.33
CA SER A 22 14.57 -8.64 3.02
C SER A 22 14.56 -9.83 2.06
N PHE A 23 15.33 -10.86 2.42
CA PHE A 23 15.56 -12.04 1.59
C PHE A 23 15.40 -13.30 2.44
N ASN A 24 14.77 -14.32 1.88
CA ASN A 24 14.79 -15.67 2.39
C ASN A 24 15.37 -16.56 1.29
N ASP A 25 16.64 -16.88 1.41
CA ASP A 25 17.39 -17.62 0.38
C ASP A 25 16.88 -19.06 0.26
N GLU A 26 16.54 -19.71 1.37
CA GLU A 26 16.01 -21.08 1.40
C GLU A 26 14.72 -21.24 0.58
N LYS A 27 13.84 -20.23 0.64
CA LYS A 27 12.57 -20.22 -0.08
C LYS A 27 12.62 -19.42 -1.38
N ASN A 28 13.77 -18.83 -1.72
CA ASN A 28 13.95 -17.92 -2.86
C ASN A 28 12.92 -16.76 -2.87
N ILE A 29 12.57 -16.24 -1.69
CA ILE A 29 11.62 -15.13 -1.54
C ILE A 29 12.40 -13.84 -1.33
N THR A 30 12.04 -12.82 -2.08
CA THR A 30 12.50 -11.45 -1.86
C THR A 30 11.30 -10.59 -1.52
N PHE A 31 11.39 -9.84 -0.43
CA PHE A 31 10.38 -8.87 -0.04
C PHE A 31 10.96 -7.47 -0.16
N GLN A 32 10.20 -6.58 -0.79
CA GLN A 32 10.54 -5.17 -0.92
C GLN A 32 9.32 -4.34 -0.53
N TRP A 33 9.53 -3.37 0.34
CA TRP A 33 8.51 -2.41 0.73
C TRP A 33 9.01 -1.00 0.45
N LYS A 34 8.14 -0.15 -0.09
CA LYS A 34 8.41 1.26 -0.35
C LYS A 34 7.22 2.11 0.10
N LYS A 35 7.51 3.32 0.58
CA LYS A 35 6.47 4.34 0.83
C LYS A 35 5.82 4.75 -0.49
N HIS A 36 4.54 5.14 -0.45
CA HIS A 36 3.84 5.66 -1.63
C HIS A 36 4.28 7.07 -2.05
N ASN A 37 5.15 7.71 -1.24
CA ASN A 37 5.74 9.04 -1.45
C ASN A 37 4.69 10.18 -1.41
N PRO A 38 5.02 11.46 -1.70
CA PRO A 38 4.09 12.55 -1.46
C PRO A 38 2.72 12.36 -2.11
N PRO A 39 1.64 12.77 -1.43
CA PRO A 39 1.59 13.45 -0.14
C PRO A 39 1.89 12.49 1.01
N TRP A 40 2.89 12.85 1.81
CA TRP A 40 3.19 12.21 3.08
C TRP A 40 2.91 13.24 4.16
N ILE A 41 1.99 12.91 5.06
CA ILE A 41 1.60 13.79 6.17
C ILE A 41 1.99 13.06 7.45
N GLY A 42 3.16 13.41 8.00
CA GLY A 42 3.73 12.81 9.19
C GLY A 42 4.65 13.79 9.92
N SER A 43 5.14 13.39 11.10
CA SER A 43 5.84 14.28 12.04
C SER A 43 7.36 14.40 11.85
N GLY A 44 7.94 13.81 10.81
CA GLY A 44 9.39 13.78 10.58
C GLY A 44 9.83 14.45 9.29
N ALA A 45 11.03 15.06 9.30
CA ALA A 45 11.69 15.52 8.08
C ALA A 45 12.04 14.31 7.20
N VAL A 46 11.65 14.34 5.93
CA VAL A 46 12.00 13.31 4.95
C VAL A 46 12.71 13.96 3.78
N SER A 47 13.87 13.41 3.40
CA SER A 47 14.58 13.84 2.20
C SER A 47 13.74 13.54 0.96
N THR A 48 13.41 14.57 0.18
CA THR A 48 12.64 14.41 -1.06
C THR A 48 13.46 13.83 -2.21
N LYS A 49 14.79 13.75 -2.08
CA LYS A 49 15.71 13.29 -3.11
C LYS A 49 15.52 11.81 -3.48
N GLU A 50 14.88 11.03 -2.61
CA GLU A 50 14.67 9.58 -2.78
C GLU A 50 13.22 9.22 -3.14
N PHE A 51 12.36 10.22 -3.39
CA PHE A 51 10.95 9.97 -3.68
C PHE A 51 10.72 9.48 -5.11
N VAL A 52 10.25 8.24 -5.22
CA VAL A 52 9.84 7.61 -6.47
C VAL A 52 8.36 7.27 -6.41
N TYR A 53 7.54 7.86 -7.29
CA TYR A 53 6.11 7.54 -7.29
C TYR A 53 5.87 6.05 -7.62
N ILE A 54 4.82 5.46 -7.01
CA ILE A 54 4.37 4.09 -7.31
C ILE A 54 4.34 3.83 -8.81
N SER A 55 3.80 4.78 -9.60
CA SER A 55 3.70 4.64 -11.05
C SER A 55 5.06 4.40 -11.72
N ARG A 56 6.14 5.01 -11.21
CA ARG A 56 7.51 4.85 -11.71
C ARG A 56 8.14 3.57 -11.18
N ASP A 57 7.92 3.21 -9.90
CA ASP A 57 8.38 1.93 -9.36
C ASP A 57 7.79 0.75 -10.16
N LEU A 58 6.49 0.79 -10.48
CA LEU A 58 5.83 -0.23 -11.30
C LEU A 58 6.44 -0.37 -12.70
N ASP A 59 6.94 0.72 -13.29
CA ASP A 59 7.59 0.67 -14.60
C ASP A 59 9.00 0.07 -14.53
N THR A 60 9.63 0.06 -13.34
CA THR A 60 10.96 -0.55 -13.12
C THR A 60 10.92 -2.02 -12.73
N ILE A 61 9.72 -2.58 -12.49
CA ILE A 61 9.59 -4.02 -12.21
C ILE A 61 10.00 -4.77 -13.47
N GLU A 62 11.18 -5.39 -13.41
CA GLU A 62 11.77 -6.10 -14.53
C GLU A 62 11.03 -7.41 -14.82
N LEU A 63 11.16 -7.86 -16.06
CA LEU A 63 10.71 -9.17 -16.51
C LEU A 63 11.71 -10.23 -16.05
N GLY A 64 11.70 -10.54 -14.76
CA GLY A 64 12.48 -11.66 -14.22
C GLY A 64 11.97 -12.95 -14.86
N GLY A 65 12.71 -13.49 -15.83
CA GLY A 65 12.35 -14.63 -16.68
C GLY A 65 11.74 -15.84 -15.95
N GLY A 66 10.43 -15.78 -15.69
CA GLY A 66 9.65 -16.85 -15.06
C GLY A 66 9.38 -16.73 -13.55
N ARG A 67 9.73 -15.61 -12.88
CA ARG A 67 9.38 -15.41 -11.46
C ARG A 67 7.90 -15.00 -11.32
N GLN A 68 7.18 -15.64 -10.40
CA GLN A 68 5.85 -15.20 -10.01
C GLN A 68 5.97 -14.01 -9.05
N ASP A 69 5.86 -12.80 -9.57
CA ASP A 69 5.89 -11.59 -8.74
C ASP A 69 4.48 -11.23 -8.26
N ALA A 70 4.40 -10.77 -7.02
CA ALA A 70 3.20 -10.19 -6.44
C ALA A 70 3.46 -8.73 -6.07
N VAL A 71 2.55 -7.84 -6.44
CA VAL A 71 2.64 -6.42 -6.16
C VAL A 71 1.42 -6.00 -5.35
N VAL A 72 1.64 -5.42 -4.18
CA VAL A 72 0.59 -4.88 -3.32
C VAL A 72 0.71 -3.37 -3.29
N ILE A 73 -0.35 -2.67 -3.71
CA ILE A 73 -0.41 -1.21 -3.75
C ILE A 73 -1.38 -0.73 -2.68
N GLY A 74 -0.87 0.03 -1.71
CA GLY A 74 -1.66 0.73 -0.71
C GLY A 74 -1.46 2.24 -0.81
N ILE A 75 -2.55 2.97 -0.98
CA ILE A 75 -2.56 4.43 -1.06
C ILE A 75 -3.91 4.94 -0.57
N GLY A 76 -3.95 6.12 0.05
CA GLY A 76 -5.22 6.62 0.58
C GLY A 76 -5.09 7.58 1.75
N GLN A 77 -4.69 7.05 2.91
CA GLN A 77 -4.75 7.76 4.20
C GLN A 77 -4.24 9.21 4.18
N HIS A 78 -3.08 9.48 3.56
CA HIS A 78 -2.52 10.84 3.52
C HIS A 78 -3.23 11.77 2.54
N PHE A 79 -3.98 11.24 1.58
CA PHE A 79 -4.76 12.02 0.63
C PHE A 79 -6.08 12.51 1.23
N ARG A 80 -6.54 11.98 2.36
CA ARG A 80 -7.81 12.42 2.97
C ARG A 80 -7.84 13.92 3.29
N ALA A 81 -6.68 14.55 3.55
CA ALA A 81 -6.57 16.00 3.81
C ALA A 81 -6.48 16.84 2.53
N LEU A 82 -6.55 16.23 1.35
CA LEU A 82 -6.45 16.91 0.07
C LEU A 82 -7.77 16.83 -0.69
N PRO A 83 -8.00 17.75 -1.64
CA PRO A 83 -9.11 17.62 -2.58
C PRO A 83 -9.09 16.26 -3.28
N ILE A 84 -10.27 15.65 -3.44
CA ILE A 84 -10.42 14.29 -3.97
C ILE A 84 -9.83 14.15 -5.38
N GLU A 85 -9.82 15.23 -6.15
CA GLU A 85 -9.23 15.31 -7.49
C GLU A 85 -7.75 14.94 -7.47
N VAL A 86 -7.01 15.37 -6.44
CA VAL A 86 -5.58 15.04 -6.30
C VAL A 86 -5.39 13.52 -6.14
N PHE A 87 -6.27 12.89 -5.36
CA PHE A 87 -6.27 11.44 -5.19
C PHE A 87 -6.66 10.72 -6.49
N VAL A 88 -7.74 11.14 -7.15
CA VAL A 88 -8.21 10.57 -8.42
C VAL A 88 -7.11 10.65 -9.49
N HIS A 89 -6.47 11.81 -9.66
CA HIS A 89 -5.34 11.96 -10.57
C HIS A 89 -4.18 11.01 -10.23
N ARG A 90 -3.92 10.76 -8.94
CA ARG A 90 -2.87 9.81 -8.53
C ARG A 90 -3.23 8.38 -8.91
N ILE A 91 -4.45 7.92 -8.60
CA ILE A 91 -4.84 6.55 -8.87
C ILE A 91 -5.02 6.28 -10.37
N LEU A 92 -5.37 7.28 -11.19
CA LEU A 92 -5.37 7.17 -12.66
C LEU A 92 -3.96 6.95 -13.23
N LYS A 93 -2.95 7.65 -12.70
CA LYS A 93 -1.54 7.40 -13.10
C LYS A 93 -1.08 6.00 -12.72
N ILE A 94 -1.45 5.54 -11.52
CA ILE A 94 -1.16 4.18 -11.05
C ILE A 94 -1.86 3.15 -11.95
N ARG A 95 -3.14 3.36 -12.31
CA ARG A 95 -3.89 2.52 -13.25
C ARG A 95 -3.13 2.33 -14.56
N HIS A 96 -2.66 3.41 -15.17
CA HIS A 96 -1.89 3.31 -16.42
C HIS A 96 -0.60 2.52 -16.26
N SER A 97 0.11 2.66 -15.14
CA SER A 97 1.30 1.85 -14.84
C SER A 97 0.98 0.38 -14.61
N ILE A 98 -0.14 0.06 -13.94
CA ILE A 98 -0.61 -1.32 -13.77
C ILE A 98 -0.89 -1.97 -15.12
N LEU A 99 -1.58 -1.27 -16.02
CA LEU A 99 -1.83 -1.77 -17.38
C LEU A 99 -0.54 -2.06 -18.14
N ARG A 100 0.46 -1.17 -18.06
CA ARG A 100 1.78 -1.39 -18.67
C ARG A 100 2.51 -2.59 -18.05
N LEU A 101 2.45 -2.74 -16.72
CA LEU A 101 3.02 -3.89 -16.01
C LEU A 101 2.34 -5.19 -16.44
N GLN A 102 1.01 -5.24 -16.47
CA GLN A 102 0.25 -6.42 -16.89
C GLN A 102 0.51 -6.79 -18.36
N ALA A 103 0.75 -5.81 -19.23
CA ALA A 103 1.09 -6.03 -20.62
C ALA A 103 2.50 -6.63 -20.80
N ARG A 104 3.49 -6.16 -20.03
CA ARG A 104 4.86 -6.70 -20.09
C ARG A 104 5.02 -8.00 -19.29
N SER A 105 4.35 -8.12 -18.14
CA SER A 105 4.42 -9.25 -17.21
C SER A 105 3.02 -9.77 -16.86
N PRO A 106 2.40 -10.54 -17.76
CA PRO A 106 1.03 -11.02 -17.56
C PRO A 106 0.90 -11.97 -16.35
N GLN A 107 1.98 -12.60 -15.90
CA GLN A 107 1.95 -13.49 -14.74
C GLN A 107 2.01 -12.76 -13.39
N THR A 108 2.38 -11.48 -13.36
CA THR A 108 2.43 -10.70 -12.12
C THR A 108 1.03 -10.56 -11.51
N LYS A 109 0.90 -10.91 -10.24
CA LYS A 109 -0.33 -10.73 -9.46
C LYS A 109 -0.34 -9.33 -8.87
N VAL A 110 -1.39 -8.56 -9.15
CA VAL A 110 -1.54 -7.20 -8.63
C VAL A 110 -2.67 -7.17 -7.60
N PHE A 111 -2.38 -6.57 -6.46
CA PHE A 111 -3.33 -6.36 -5.38
C PHE A 111 -3.44 -4.87 -5.07
N ILE A 112 -4.67 -4.39 -4.89
CA ILE A 112 -4.93 -3.05 -4.36
C ILE A 112 -5.44 -3.21 -2.94
N LYS A 113 -4.67 -2.72 -1.96
CA LYS A 113 -5.16 -2.53 -0.60
C LYS A 113 -6.07 -1.30 -0.61
N LEU A 114 -7.35 -1.52 -0.37
CA LEU A 114 -8.33 -0.44 -0.25
C LEU A 114 -8.14 0.33 1.06
N GLU A 115 -8.85 1.44 1.20
CA GLU A 115 -8.92 2.23 2.43
C GLU A 115 -9.26 1.38 3.66
N ASN A 116 -8.81 1.80 4.84
CA ASN A 116 -9.19 1.22 6.13
C ASN A 116 -9.97 2.24 6.98
N THR A 117 -10.73 1.78 7.98
CA THR A 117 -11.33 2.70 8.97
C THR A 117 -10.25 3.30 9.89
N ARG A 118 -10.60 4.35 10.64
CA ARG A 118 -9.67 5.02 11.57
C ARG A 118 -10.34 5.58 12.82
N GLU A 119 -9.56 6.29 13.65
CA GLU A 119 -10.06 6.81 14.93
C GLU A 119 -11.09 7.90 14.74
N LEU A 120 -12.12 7.87 15.57
CA LEU A 120 -13.02 9.00 15.79
C LEU A 120 -12.30 10.02 16.69
N GLY A 121 -12.22 11.29 16.27
CA GLY A 121 -11.84 12.40 17.16
C GLY A 121 -10.43 13.00 17.00
N LYS A 122 -9.44 12.29 16.43
CA LYS A 122 -8.05 12.83 16.38
C LYS A 122 -7.85 13.94 15.34
N VAL A 123 -8.52 13.84 14.19
CA VAL A 123 -8.36 14.79 13.06
C VAL A 123 -9.68 14.91 12.28
N VAL A 124 -10.75 15.29 12.98
CA VAL A 124 -12.14 15.18 12.50
C VAL A 124 -12.42 16.01 11.23
N MET A 125 -11.73 17.13 11.03
CA MET A 125 -12.04 18.00 9.90
C MET A 125 -11.40 17.56 8.57
N THR A 126 -10.34 16.76 8.58
CA THR A 126 -9.53 16.54 7.35
C THR A 126 -9.17 15.09 7.07
N MET A 127 -9.61 14.14 7.88
CA MET A 127 -9.08 12.76 7.81
C MET A 127 -10.11 11.66 8.09
N THR A 128 -11.37 12.00 8.35
CA THR A 128 -12.42 11.05 8.78
C THR A 128 -12.68 9.94 7.77
N ASP A 129 -13.39 8.92 8.24
CA ASP A 129 -13.88 7.82 7.41
C ASP A 129 -14.89 8.27 6.34
N TRP A 130 -15.47 9.47 6.45
CA TRP A 130 -16.21 10.06 5.35
C TRP A 130 -15.33 10.22 4.09
N TYR A 131 -14.16 10.85 4.22
CA TYR A 131 -13.20 11.00 3.12
C TYR A 131 -12.64 9.65 2.68
N GLY A 132 -12.34 8.76 3.63
CA GLY A 132 -11.89 7.40 3.34
C GLY A 132 -12.90 6.61 2.52
N ARG A 133 -14.20 6.70 2.83
CA ARG A 133 -15.24 6.01 2.05
C ARG A 133 -15.30 6.50 0.60
N ILE A 134 -15.19 7.80 0.37
CA ILE A 134 -15.16 8.38 -0.98
C ILE A 134 -13.93 7.86 -1.74
N GLN A 135 -12.76 7.84 -1.10
CA GLN A 135 -11.53 7.30 -1.70
C GLN A 135 -11.64 5.80 -2.02
N ASN A 136 -12.24 5.01 -1.12
CA ASN A 136 -12.49 3.57 -1.33
C ASN A 136 -13.34 3.34 -2.59
N LEU A 137 -14.43 4.08 -2.74
CA LEU A 137 -15.30 4.02 -3.92
C LEU A 137 -14.57 4.47 -5.19
N ALA A 138 -13.76 5.51 -5.12
CA ALA A 138 -12.94 5.97 -6.24
C ALA A 138 -11.93 4.91 -6.67
N GLN A 139 -11.25 4.22 -5.74
CA GLN A 139 -10.35 3.11 -6.07
C GLN A 139 -11.09 1.97 -6.77
N ARG A 140 -12.24 1.53 -6.24
CA ARG A 140 -13.06 0.48 -6.88
C ARG A 140 -13.49 0.87 -8.29
N THR A 141 -13.88 2.12 -8.49
CA THR A 141 -14.29 2.65 -9.79
C THR A 141 -13.11 2.69 -10.76
N VAL A 142 -11.96 3.20 -10.32
CA VAL A 142 -10.77 3.38 -11.18
C VAL A 142 -10.04 2.07 -11.46
N PHE A 143 -10.16 1.05 -10.62
CA PHE A 143 -9.41 -0.20 -10.77
C PHE A 143 -10.29 -1.42 -11.09
N GLY A 144 -11.61 -1.30 -10.99
CA GLY A 144 -12.53 -2.45 -10.95
C GLY A 144 -12.64 -3.26 -12.24
N ASP A 145 -12.20 -2.71 -13.37
CA ASP A 145 -12.15 -3.39 -14.67
C ASP A 145 -10.75 -3.97 -14.99
N LEU A 146 -9.77 -3.85 -14.09
CA LEU A 146 -8.43 -4.44 -14.28
C LEU A 146 -8.35 -5.87 -13.74
N ARG A 147 -7.41 -6.66 -14.28
CA ARG A 147 -7.07 -7.99 -13.76
C ARG A 147 -6.24 -7.89 -12.47
N LEU A 148 -6.90 -7.64 -11.35
CA LEU A 148 -6.29 -7.52 -10.03
C LEU A 148 -7.24 -7.98 -8.93
N THR A 149 -6.73 -8.07 -7.70
CA THR A 149 -7.52 -8.42 -6.51
C THR A 149 -7.57 -7.24 -5.54
N PHE A 150 -8.76 -6.93 -5.02
CA PHE A 150 -8.90 -5.99 -3.90
C PHE A 150 -8.65 -6.69 -2.57
N LEU A 151 -7.77 -6.11 -1.75
CA LEU A 151 -7.67 -6.44 -0.33
C LEU A 151 -8.51 -5.41 0.43
N ASP A 152 -9.69 -5.84 0.88
CA ASP A 152 -10.69 -4.96 1.49
C ASP A 152 -10.35 -4.64 2.95
N ALA A 153 -9.34 -3.79 3.14
CA ALA A 153 -8.90 -3.39 4.47
C ALA A 153 -9.99 -2.66 5.27
N TRP A 154 -11.00 -2.09 4.59
CA TRP A 154 -12.14 -1.45 5.23
C TRP A 154 -12.97 -2.49 5.98
N ASP A 155 -13.34 -3.57 5.29
CA ASP A 155 -14.09 -4.67 5.87
C ASP A 155 -13.28 -5.37 6.98
N PHE A 156 -11.98 -5.58 6.76
CA PHE A 156 -11.10 -6.18 7.78
C PHE A 156 -11.02 -5.35 9.07
N THR A 157 -10.90 -4.03 8.96
CA THR A 157 -10.79 -3.15 10.13
C THR A 157 -12.11 -2.97 10.87
N LEU A 158 -13.24 -2.96 10.14
CA LEU A 158 -14.57 -3.04 10.74
C LEU A 158 -14.79 -4.37 11.49
N ALA A 159 -14.49 -5.51 10.86
CA ALA A 159 -14.66 -6.82 11.46
C ALA A 159 -13.77 -7.02 12.70
N ALA A 160 -12.55 -6.47 12.67
CA ALA A 160 -11.65 -6.47 13.80
C ALA A 160 -12.04 -5.48 14.92
N ASN A 161 -13.09 -4.68 14.73
CA ASN A 161 -13.53 -3.62 15.64
C ASN A 161 -12.36 -2.71 16.09
N THR A 162 -11.44 -2.43 15.17
CA THR A 162 -10.30 -1.55 15.42
C THR A 162 -10.57 -0.19 14.80
N PHE A 163 -10.59 0.83 15.67
CA PHE A 163 -10.63 2.22 15.23
C PHE A 163 -9.23 2.81 15.18
N ASN A 164 -8.16 2.03 15.29
CA ASN A 164 -6.80 2.55 15.14
C ASN A 164 -6.37 2.48 13.68
N VAL A 165 -5.89 3.59 13.14
CA VAL A 165 -5.33 3.63 11.78
C VAL A 165 -4.08 2.75 11.66
N HIS A 166 -3.36 2.57 12.75
CA HIS A 166 -2.19 1.71 12.83
C HIS A 166 -2.61 0.32 13.34
N PRO A 167 -2.04 -0.76 12.79
CA PRO A 167 -2.24 -2.11 13.32
C PRO A 167 -1.87 -2.17 14.81
N ASN A 168 -2.57 -3.02 15.56
CA ASN A 168 -2.20 -3.31 16.95
C ASN A 168 -0.78 -3.88 16.99
N GLU A 169 0.03 -3.50 17.98
CA GLU A 169 1.40 -4.01 18.13
C GLU A 169 1.45 -5.55 18.18
N MET A 170 0.42 -6.20 18.73
CA MET A 170 0.28 -7.66 18.71
C MET A 170 0.15 -8.26 17.31
N VAL A 171 -0.39 -7.51 16.35
CA VAL A 171 -0.44 -7.94 14.93
C VAL A 171 0.95 -7.76 14.31
N VAL A 172 1.62 -6.65 14.59
CA VAL A 172 2.96 -6.37 14.07
C VAL A 172 4.02 -7.34 14.61
N SER A 173 3.88 -7.82 15.86
CA SER A 173 4.83 -8.76 16.46
C SER A 173 4.67 -10.21 16.01
N ASN A 174 3.53 -10.55 15.40
CA ASN A 174 3.18 -11.90 14.96
C ASN A 174 3.33 -12.11 13.44
N GLU A 175 3.76 -11.08 12.71
CA GLU A 175 4.16 -11.15 11.30
C GLU A 175 5.68 -11.43 11.17
#